data_AF-A0A1Y6LYX5-F1
#
_entry.id   AF-A0A1Y6LYX5-F1
#
_cell.length_a   1.000
_cell.length_b   1.000
_cell.length_c   1.000
_cell.angle_alpha   90.00
_cell.angle_beta   90.00
_cell.angle_gamma   90.00
#
_symmetry.space_group_name_H-M   'P 1'
#
loop_
_entity.id
_entity.type
_entity.pdbx_description
1 polymer ?
#
loop_
_entity_poly.entity_id
_entity_poly.type
_entity_poly.pdbx_seq_one_letter_code
_entity_poly.pdbx_strand_id
1 'polypeptide(L)'
;MATKNLYHRRLVAESSAKACWICYKPTPTVLTTPDNDDFFYICPGHLLDSKFAIAKDAEDLAKKKKDEEIEKEIEKLKKEFQDKMKKKLDRRRQKEHEKDGKKTKEEKKDDADEDKELEKEQEEKLKALESKKESEKTKVEGPRIFELQKHFYQMRLQRKRDVQAAKRNQERLRNPNAFPSVPKDL
;
A
#
# COMPACT_ATOMS: atom_id res chain seq x y z
N MET A 1 -4.16 -30.40 9.25
CA MET A 1 -2.98 -29.56 8.98
C MET A 1 -3.27 -28.16 9.51
N ALA A 2 -2.36 -27.58 10.28
CA ALA A 2 -2.54 -26.23 10.80
C ALA A 2 -2.35 -25.24 9.64
N THR A 3 -3.44 -24.67 9.14
CA THR A 3 -3.39 -23.62 8.13
C THR A 3 -2.70 -22.40 8.72
N LYS A 4 -1.78 -21.77 7.98
CA LYS A 4 -1.15 -20.52 8.39
C LYS A 4 -2.04 -19.34 7.97
N ASN A 5 -2.11 -18.29 8.79
CA ASN A 5 -2.87 -17.07 8.49
C ASN A 5 -2.06 -16.12 7.59
N LEU A 6 -1.69 -16.59 6.41
CA LEU A 6 -0.89 -15.82 5.44
C LEU A 6 -1.52 -15.93 4.07
N TYR A 7 -1.86 -14.77 3.50
CA TYR A 7 -2.60 -14.66 2.25
C TYR A 7 -1.86 -13.77 1.26
N HIS A 8 -1.74 -14.23 0.03
CA HIS A 8 -1.12 -13.50 -1.07
C HIS A 8 -2.20 -12.91 -1.98
N ARG A 9 -2.07 -11.63 -2.29
CA ARG A 9 -2.92 -10.92 -3.25
C ARG A 9 -2.54 -11.31 -4.67
N ARG A 10 -3.52 -11.79 -5.42
CA ARG A 10 -3.46 -12.05 -6.85
C ARG A 10 -4.59 -11.30 -7.55
N LEU A 11 -4.36 -10.96 -8.82
CA LEU A 11 -5.36 -10.39 -9.70
C LEU A 11 -5.77 -11.45 -10.71
N VAL A 12 -7.07 -11.53 -10.98
CA VAL A 12 -7.63 -12.37 -12.04
C VAL A 12 -8.22 -11.45 -13.11
N ALA A 13 -8.45 -11.99 -14.31
CA ALA A 13 -9.10 -11.25 -15.39
C ALA A 13 -10.48 -10.74 -14.95
N GLU A 14 -10.86 -9.56 -15.44
CA GLU A 14 -12.11 -8.90 -15.06
C GLU A 14 -13.36 -9.70 -15.48
N SER A 15 -13.26 -10.49 -16.56
CA SER A 15 -14.29 -11.45 -16.98
C SER A 15 -14.54 -12.58 -15.98
N SER A 16 -13.58 -12.84 -15.10
CA SER A 16 -13.65 -13.87 -14.05
C SER A 16 -13.82 -13.28 -12.65
N ALA A 17 -14.19 -12.00 -12.57
CA ALA A 17 -14.49 -11.33 -11.32
C ALA A 17 -15.66 -12.03 -10.61
N LYS A 18 -15.49 -12.27 -9.30
CA LYS A 18 -16.54 -12.83 -8.45
C LYS A 18 -16.88 -11.88 -7.33
N ALA A 19 -17.97 -12.17 -6.63
CA ALA A 19 -18.44 -11.36 -5.52
C ALA A 19 -17.40 -11.33 -4.38
N CYS A 20 -17.09 -10.12 -3.92
CA CYS A 20 -16.31 -9.86 -2.70
C CYS A 20 -16.94 -10.56 -1.50
N TRP A 21 -16.13 -11.16 -0.62
CA TRP A 21 -16.64 -11.88 0.54
C TRP A 21 -17.38 -10.99 1.57
N ILE A 22 -17.05 -9.69 1.63
CA ILE A 22 -17.64 -8.78 2.63
C ILE A 22 -18.85 -8.04 2.07
N CYS A 23 -18.70 -7.34 0.94
CA CYS A 23 -19.76 -6.51 0.37
C CYS A 23 -20.44 -7.10 -0.88
N TYR A 24 -20.02 -8.29 -1.33
CA TYR A 24 -20.58 -8.98 -2.49
C TYR A 24 -20.48 -8.22 -3.83
N LYS A 25 -19.80 -7.06 -3.87
CA LYS A 25 -19.49 -6.36 -5.12
C LYS A 25 -18.53 -7.20 -5.98
N PRO A 26 -18.71 -7.25 -7.30
CA PRO A 26 -17.81 -7.99 -8.18
C PRO A 26 -16.41 -7.41 -8.09
N THR A 27 -15.41 -8.28 -8.00
CA THR A 27 -14.01 -7.86 -7.84
C THR A 27 -13.04 -8.84 -8.49
N PRO A 28 -11.97 -8.35 -9.13
CA PRO A 28 -10.92 -9.20 -9.71
C PRO A 28 -9.81 -9.58 -8.71
N THR A 29 -9.80 -9.00 -7.51
CA THR A 29 -8.78 -9.23 -6.48
C THR A 29 -9.07 -10.47 -5.64
N VAL A 30 -8.08 -11.36 -5.53
CA VAL A 30 -8.16 -12.63 -4.81
C VAL A 30 -7.05 -12.72 -3.77
N LEU A 31 -7.40 -13.16 -2.57
CA LEU A 31 -6.45 -13.57 -1.53
C LEU A 31 -6.33 -15.08 -1.50
N THR A 32 -5.10 -15.60 -1.58
CA THR A 32 -4.81 -17.05 -1.65
C THR A 32 -3.72 -17.43 -0.66
N THR A 33 -3.90 -18.52 0.08
CA THR A 33 -2.83 -19.07 0.93
C THR A 33 -1.69 -19.62 0.07
N PRO A 34 -0.42 -19.61 0.53
CA PRO A 34 0.71 -20.17 -0.23
C PRO A 34 0.50 -21.64 -0.63
N ASP A 35 -0.16 -22.40 0.25
CA ASP A 35 -0.47 -23.82 0.04
C ASP A 35 -1.69 -24.05 -0.87
N ASN A 36 -2.32 -22.99 -1.39
CA ASN A 36 -3.57 -22.99 -2.16
C ASN A 36 -4.78 -23.66 -1.47
N ASP A 37 -4.68 -23.96 -0.17
CA ASP A 37 -5.76 -24.54 0.62
C ASP A 37 -6.99 -23.63 0.75
N ASP A 38 -6.79 -22.31 0.81
CA ASP A 38 -7.84 -21.30 0.92
C ASP A 38 -7.68 -20.22 -0.14
N PHE A 39 -8.79 -19.84 -0.77
CA PHE A 39 -8.84 -18.62 -1.59
C PHE A 39 -10.20 -17.94 -1.47
N PHE A 40 -10.22 -16.63 -1.65
CA PHE A 40 -11.45 -15.85 -1.74
C PHE A 40 -11.24 -14.49 -2.40
N TYR A 41 -12.34 -13.96 -2.92
CA TYR A 41 -12.38 -12.65 -3.56
C TYR A 41 -12.64 -11.56 -2.51
N ILE A 42 -11.89 -10.47 -2.61
CA ILE A 42 -12.02 -9.31 -1.73
C ILE A 42 -11.83 -8.07 -2.57
N CYS A 43 -12.64 -7.02 -2.37
CA CYS A 43 -12.44 -5.79 -3.13
C CYS A 43 -11.33 -4.92 -2.50
N PRO A 44 -10.65 -4.07 -3.28
CA PRO A 44 -9.58 -3.22 -2.78
C PRO A 44 -10.04 -2.30 -1.64
N GLY A 45 -11.30 -1.85 -1.64
CA GLY A 45 -11.87 -1.04 -0.56
C GLY A 45 -11.82 -1.72 0.82
N HIS A 46 -12.08 -3.04 0.90
CA HIS A 46 -11.97 -3.78 2.16
C HIS A 46 -10.55 -4.21 2.49
N LEU A 47 -9.67 -4.27 1.48
CA LEU A 47 -8.26 -4.59 1.71
C LEU A 47 -7.50 -3.42 2.35
N LEU A 48 -7.99 -2.19 2.18
CA LEU A 48 -7.48 -0.98 2.85
C LEU A 48 -7.91 -0.89 4.32
N ASP A 49 -8.89 -1.68 4.75
CA ASP A 49 -9.35 -1.67 6.15
C ASP A 49 -8.38 -2.43 7.05
N SER A 50 -7.77 -1.71 7.99
CA SER A 50 -6.84 -2.25 8.99
C SER A 50 -7.48 -3.27 9.94
N LYS A 51 -8.82 -3.23 10.08
CA LYS A 51 -9.59 -4.21 10.88
C LYS A 51 -9.86 -5.49 10.12
N PHE A 52 -9.66 -5.52 8.81
CA PHE A 52 -9.86 -6.71 8.01
C PHE A 52 -8.55 -7.49 7.82
N ALA A 53 -7.52 -6.84 7.26
CA ALA A 53 -6.26 -7.47 6.92
C ALA A 53 -5.08 -6.55 7.28
N ILE A 54 -4.04 -7.14 7.85
CA ILE A 54 -2.78 -6.47 8.19
C ILE A 54 -1.76 -6.84 7.12
N ALA A 55 -1.20 -5.85 6.44
CA ALA A 55 -0.10 -6.05 5.50
C ALA A 55 1.15 -6.56 6.25
N LYS A 56 1.73 -7.67 5.78
CA LYS A 56 2.89 -8.34 6.38
C LYS A 56 4.09 -8.43 5.44
N ASP A 57 4.06 -7.76 4.29
CA ASP A 57 5.21 -7.68 3.40
C ASP A 57 6.43 -7.05 4.08
N ALA A 58 7.48 -7.86 4.25
CA ALA A 58 8.79 -7.38 4.67
C ALA A 58 9.37 -6.35 3.67
N GLU A 59 9.02 -6.49 2.38
CA GLU A 59 9.45 -5.55 1.34
C GLU A 59 8.69 -4.21 1.39
N ASP A 60 7.41 -4.18 1.75
CA ASP A 60 6.66 -2.91 1.83
C ASP A 60 6.98 -2.12 3.09
N LEU A 61 7.36 -2.77 4.20
CA LEU A 61 7.93 -2.04 5.34
C LEU A 61 9.28 -1.42 5.01
N ALA A 62 10.12 -2.12 4.23
CA ALA A 62 11.40 -1.58 3.77
C ALA A 62 11.21 -0.44 2.76
N LYS A 63 10.26 -0.57 1.83
CA LYS A 63 9.92 0.49 0.87
C LYS A 63 9.28 1.69 1.55
N LYS A 64 8.32 1.50 2.46
CA LYS A 64 7.77 2.60 3.25
C LYS A 64 8.83 3.34 4.05
N LYS A 65 9.79 2.63 4.66
CA LYS A 65 10.91 3.26 5.34
C LYS A 65 11.79 4.08 4.38
N LYS A 66 12.10 3.54 3.21
CA LYS A 66 12.87 4.24 2.17
C LYS A 66 12.12 5.46 1.61
N ASP A 67 10.82 5.32 1.36
CA ASP A 67 9.97 6.42 0.88
C ASP A 67 9.85 7.52 1.93
N GLU A 68 9.65 7.16 3.20
CA GLU A 68 9.65 8.11 4.32
C GLU A 68 11.02 8.80 4.51
N GLU A 69 12.11 8.10 4.22
CA GLU A 69 13.47 8.65 4.29
C GLU A 69 13.74 9.64 3.15
N ILE A 70 13.36 9.28 1.92
CA ILE A 70 13.41 10.15 0.74
C ILE A 70 12.50 11.38 0.92
N GLU A 71 11.30 11.22 1.50
CA GLU A 71 10.41 12.35 1.79
C GLU A 71 10.98 13.30 2.84
N LYS A 72 11.63 12.77 3.89
CA LYS A 72 12.33 13.58 4.89
C LYS A 72 13.53 14.31 4.28
N GLU A 73 14.26 13.70 3.36
CA GLU A 73 15.35 14.35 2.63
C GLU A 73 14.84 15.47 1.73
N ILE A 74 13.73 15.24 1.01
CA ILE A 74 13.08 16.27 0.19
C ILE A 74 12.59 17.43 1.07
N GLU A 75 11.99 17.16 2.23
CA GLU A 75 11.52 18.19 3.14
C GLU A 75 12.67 19.02 3.73
N LYS A 76 13.78 18.38 4.10
CA LYS A 76 15.00 19.07 4.57
C LYS A 76 15.59 19.95 3.48
N LEU A 77 15.73 19.44 2.25
CA LEU A 77 16.24 20.21 1.11
C LEU A 77 15.35 21.42 0.78
N LYS A 78 14.02 21.27 0.88
CA LYS A 78 13.09 22.41 0.72
C LYS A 78 13.26 23.45 1.83
N LYS A 79 13.40 23.03 3.09
CA LYS A 79 13.63 23.94 4.24
C LYS A 79 14.97 24.67 4.13
N GLU A 80 16.05 23.94 3.84
CA GLU A 80 17.39 24.53 3.66
C GLU A 80 17.42 25.56 2.54
N PHE A 81 16.71 25.32 1.44
CA PHE A 81 16.60 26.28 0.36
C PHE A 81 15.80 27.52 0.77
N GLN A 82 14.65 27.34 1.42
CA GLN A 82 13.84 28.46 1.91
C GLN A 82 14.63 29.33 2.91
N ASP A 83 15.42 28.74 3.79
CA ASP A 83 16.26 29.48 4.74
C ASP A 83 17.44 30.18 4.08
N LYS A 84 18.06 29.56 3.06
CA LYS A 84 19.11 30.19 2.25
C LYS A 84 18.55 31.39 1.47
N MET A 85 17.37 31.26 0.86
CA MET A 85 16.71 32.35 0.14
C MET A 85 16.31 33.49 1.07
N LYS A 86 15.75 33.19 2.25
CA LYS A 86 15.42 34.21 3.26
C LYS A 86 16.66 34.96 3.76
N LYS A 87 17.75 34.25 4.08
CA LYS A 87 19.02 34.87 4.48
C LYS A 87 19.61 35.75 3.38
N LYS A 88 19.55 35.33 2.11
CA LYS A 88 19.97 36.15 0.97
C LYS A 88 19.11 37.41 0.85
N LEU A 89 17.78 37.28 0.95
CA LEU A 89 16.85 38.41 0.89
C LEU A 89 17.07 39.42 2.03
N ASP A 90 17.25 38.95 3.27
CA ASP A 90 17.53 39.82 4.41
C ASP A 90 18.89 40.52 4.28
N ARG A 91 19.92 39.81 3.81
CA ARG A 91 21.24 40.42 3.52
C ARG A 91 21.14 41.48 2.41
N ARG A 92 20.27 41.28 1.42
CA ARG A 92 20.01 42.28 0.37
C ARG A 92 19.26 43.50 0.90
N ARG A 93 18.28 43.30 1.78
CA ARG A 93 17.52 44.37 2.44
C ARG A 93 18.40 45.22 3.36
N GLN A 94 19.27 44.59 4.16
CA GLN A 94 20.24 45.30 5.01
C GLN A 94 21.21 46.15 4.17
N LYS A 95 21.76 45.60 3.09
CA LYS A 95 22.65 46.34 2.17
C LYS A 95 21.96 47.52 1.46
N GLU A 96 20.66 47.42 1.17
CA GLU A 96 19.87 48.53 0.62
C GLU A 96 19.58 49.61 1.64
N HIS A 97 19.44 49.23 2.92
CA HIS A 97 19.17 50.16 4.01
C HIS A 97 20.44 50.90 4.51
N GLU A 98 21.63 50.33 4.32
CA GLU A 98 22.93 50.97 4.62
C GLU A 98 23.49 51.84 3.47
N LYS A 99 23.10 51.57 2.21
CA LYS A 99 23.55 52.35 1.03
C LYS A 99 22.38 53.11 0.40
N ASP A 100 21.91 54.19 1.05
CA ASP A 100 21.06 55.28 0.50
C ASP A 100 20.34 54.99 -0.85
N GLY A 101 19.51 53.93 -0.88
CA GLY A 101 18.65 53.54 -2.00
C GLY A 101 19.28 53.20 -3.37
N LYS A 102 20.61 53.24 -3.56
CA LYS A 102 21.21 53.18 -4.90
C LYS A 102 22.06 51.93 -5.15
N LYS A 103 21.39 50.79 -5.37
CA LYS A 103 22.00 49.66 -6.11
C LYS A 103 22.07 49.97 -7.60
N THR A 104 23.20 49.70 -8.23
CA THR A 104 23.36 49.87 -9.68
C THR A 104 22.54 48.82 -10.44
N LYS A 105 22.20 49.12 -11.70
CA LYS A 105 21.44 48.22 -12.58
C LYS A 105 22.19 46.90 -12.84
N GLU A 106 23.52 46.92 -12.75
CA GLU A 106 24.41 45.74 -12.80
C GLU A 106 24.28 44.87 -11.54
N GLU A 107 24.39 45.43 -10.33
CA GLU A 107 24.27 44.65 -9.08
C GLU A 107 22.89 43.98 -8.93
N LYS A 108 21.80 44.63 -9.37
CA LYS A 108 20.45 44.02 -9.40
C LYS A 108 20.34 42.88 -10.40
N LYS A 109 21.13 42.90 -11.47
CA LYS A 109 21.10 41.87 -12.52
C LYS A 109 21.89 40.64 -12.08
N ASP A 110 23.04 40.82 -11.46
CA ASP A 110 23.85 39.73 -10.88
C ASP A 110 23.11 39.00 -9.75
N ASP A 111 22.45 39.73 -8.84
CA ASP A 111 21.64 39.11 -7.76
C ASP A 111 20.46 38.29 -8.31
N ALA A 112 19.87 38.72 -9.44
CA ALA A 112 18.77 38.01 -10.08
C ALA A 112 19.25 36.80 -10.91
N ASP A 113 20.48 36.80 -11.40
CA ASP A 113 21.09 35.65 -12.08
C ASP A 113 21.47 34.57 -11.06
N GLU A 114 22.09 34.96 -9.93
CA GLU A 114 22.42 34.02 -8.84
C GLU A 114 21.19 33.31 -8.25
N ASP A 115 20.06 34.01 -8.09
CA ASP A 115 18.82 33.39 -7.59
C ASP A 115 18.27 32.35 -8.59
N LYS A 116 18.34 32.65 -9.89
CA LYS A 116 17.90 31.72 -10.94
C LYS A 116 18.79 30.50 -11.04
N GLU A 117 20.10 30.64 -10.84
CA GLU A 117 21.00 29.49 -10.79
C GLU A 117 20.68 28.58 -9.60
N LEU A 118 20.43 29.16 -8.42
CA LEU A 118 20.09 28.39 -7.22
C LEU A 118 18.73 27.68 -7.32
N GLU A 119 17.73 28.32 -7.92
CA GLU A 119 16.43 27.70 -8.21
C GLU A 119 16.58 26.52 -9.16
N LYS A 120 17.36 26.67 -10.24
CA LYS A 120 17.63 25.58 -11.19
C LYS A 120 18.37 24.41 -10.54
N GLU A 121 19.39 24.71 -9.74
CA GLU A 121 20.17 23.67 -9.05
C GLU A 121 19.32 22.88 -8.04
N GLN A 122 18.37 23.55 -7.39
CA GLN A 122 17.44 22.90 -6.47
C GLN A 122 16.36 22.09 -7.22
N GLU A 123 15.82 22.63 -8.33
CA GLU A 123 14.89 21.90 -9.19
C GLU A 123 15.52 20.63 -9.74
N GLU A 124 16.78 20.66 -10.20
CA GLU A 124 17.47 19.46 -10.66
C GLU A 124 17.68 18.44 -9.55
N LYS A 125 18.05 18.88 -8.33
CA LYS A 125 18.18 18.00 -7.16
C LYS A 125 16.85 17.38 -6.73
N LEU A 126 15.76 18.15 -6.79
CA LEU A 126 14.40 17.67 -6.53
C LEU A 126 13.97 16.66 -7.60
N LYS A 127 14.18 16.96 -8.88
CA LYS A 127 13.86 16.06 -10.00
C LYS A 127 14.66 14.74 -9.93
N ALA A 128 15.92 14.80 -9.52
CA ALA A 128 16.75 13.61 -9.31
C ALA A 128 16.26 12.73 -8.16
N LEU A 129 15.73 13.32 -7.08
CA LEU A 129 15.11 12.59 -5.96
C LEU A 129 13.71 12.06 -6.33
N GLU A 130 12.93 12.81 -7.09
CA GLU A 130 11.60 12.42 -7.57
C GLU A 130 11.66 11.28 -8.61
N SER A 131 12.62 11.32 -9.52
CA SER A 131 12.87 10.23 -10.49
C SER A 131 13.34 8.93 -9.82
N LYS A 132 14.13 9.01 -8.73
CA LYS A 132 14.43 7.84 -7.90
C LYS A 132 13.16 7.23 -7.30
N LYS A 133 12.22 8.07 -6.85
CA LYS A 133 10.90 7.65 -6.33
C LYS A 133 10.00 7.04 -7.42
N GLU A 134 10.12 7.47 -8.67
CA GLU A 134 9.29 7.00 -9.79
C GLU A 134 9.74 5.64 -10.34
N SER A 135 11.05 5.37 -10.34
CA SER A 135 11.63 4.11 -10.84
C SER A 135 11.16 2.86 -10.07
N GLU A 136 10.72 2.99 -8.81
CA GLU A 136 10.22 1.88 -7.99
C GLU A 136 8.70 1.61 -8.13
N LYS A 137 7.93 2.52 -8.77
CA LYS A 137 6.45 2.43 -8.89
C LYS A 137 5.95 1.43 -9.94
N THR A 138 6.83 0.86 -10.77
CA THR A 138 6.45 -0.01 -11.91
C THR A 138 5.95 -1.41 -11.52
N LYS A 139 5.82 -1.73 -10.23
CA LYS A 139 5.27 -3.01 -9.73
C LYS A 139 3.99 -2.77 -8.94
N VAL A 140 2.84 -3.07 -9.57
CA VAL A 140 1.46 -3.17 -9.01
C VAL A 140 1.33 -2.70 -7.56
N GLU A 141 0.80 -1.49 -7.39
CA GLU A 141 0.80 -0.75 -6.13
C GLU A 141 0.12 -1.50 -4.96
N GLY A 142 0.82 -1.50 -3.83
CA GLY A 142 0.33 -1.95 -2.52
C GLY A 142 0.79 -3.35 -2.09
N PRO A 143 0.52 -3.70 -0.82
CA PRO A 143 1.02 -4.93 -0.23
C PRO A 143 0.55 -6.17 -0.99
N ARG A 144 1.42 -7.16 -1.10
CA ARG A 144 1.18 -8.47 -1.71
C ARG A 144 0.85 -9.54 -0.68
N ILE A 145 1.32 -9.43 0.55
CA ILE A 145 1.15 -10.41 1.63
C ILE A 145 0.35 -9.77 2.77
N PHE A 146 -0.71 -10.47 3.16
CA PHE A 146 -1.63 -10.06 4.20
C PHE A 146 -1.81 -11.17 5.23
N GLU A 147 -1.97 -10.77 6.48
CA GLU A 147 -2.48 -11.59 7.56
C GLU A 147 -3.90 -11.12 7.89
N LEU A 148 -4.87 -12.04 7.95
CA LEU A 148 -6.24 -11.66 8.31
C LEU A 148 -6.33 -11.38 9.80
N GLN A 149 -7.20 -10.44 10.18
CA GLN A 149 -7.55 -10.26 11.58
C GLN A 149 -8.19 -11.52 12.17
N LYS A 150 -7.98 -11.74 13.49
CA LYS A 150 -8.31 -12.99 14.18
C LYS A 150 -9.74 -13.47 13.93
N HIS A 151 -10.71 -12.56 14.00
CA HIS A 151 -12.13 -12.88 13.79
C HIS A 151 -12.39 -13.36 12.36
N PHE A 152 -11.90 -12.65 11.35
CA PHE A 152 -12.07 -13.03 9.94
C PHE A 152 -11.37 -14.36 9.64
N TYR A 153 -10.18 -14.58 10.19
CA TYR A 153 -9.47 -15.84 10.04
C TYR A 153 -10.26 -17.01 10.64
N GLN A 154 -10.83 -16.84 11.84
CA GLN A 154 -11.70 -17.85 12.46
C GLN A 154 -12.94 -18.15 11.60
N MET A 155 -13.58 -17.14 11.01
CA MET A 155 -14.69 -17.34 10.08
C MET A 155 -14.27 -18.16 8.85
N ARG A 156 -13.07 -17.94 8.31
CA ARG A 156 -12.54 -18.75 7.19
C ARG A 156 -12.36 -20.22 7.61
N LEU A 157 -11.77 -20.46 8.77
CA LEU A 157 -11.58 -21.81 9.32
C LEU A 157 -12.91 -22.52 9.56
N GLN A 158 -13.89 -21.81 10.10
CA GLN A 158 -15.23 -22.35 10.32
C GLN A 158 -15.88 -22.70 8.99
N ARG A 159 -15.87 -21.80 8.01
CA ARG A 159 -16.44 -22.05 6.68
C ARG A 159 -15.84 -23.30 6.03
N LYS A 160 -14.52 -23.52 6.14
CA LYS A 160 -13.88 -24.75 5.65
C LYS A 160 -14.39 -26.00 6.38
N ARG A 161 -14.47 -25.96 7.71
CA ARG A 161 -15.00 -27.06 8.52
C ARG A 161 -16.46 -27.38 8.16
N ASP A 162 -17.27 -26.35 7.96
CA ASP A 162 -18.69 -26.50 7.62
C ASP A 162 -18.86 -27.12 6.23
N VAL A 163 -18.07 -26.67 5.24
CA VAL A 163 -18.06 -27.27 3.90
C VAL A 163 -17.64 -28.74 3.94
N GLN A 164 -16.60 -29.08 4.72
CA GLN A 164 -16.17 -30.47 4.88
C GLN A 164 -17.22 -31.33 5.61
N ALA A 165 -17.88 -30.78 6.63
CA ALA A 165 -18.96 -31.47 7.34
C ALA A 165 -20.17 -31.70 6.43
N ALA A 166 -20.57 -30.70 5.66
CA ALA A 166 -21.65 -30.80 4.68
C ALA A 166 -21.36 -31.85 3.60
N LYS A 167 -20.12 -31.89 3.08
CA LYS A 167 -19.70 -32.91 2.11
C LYS A 167 -19.78 -34.32 2.71
N ARG A 168 -19.27 -34.53 3.93
CA ARG A 168 -19.38 -35.82 4.63
C ARG A 168 -20.83 -36.22 4.88
N ASN A 169 -21.69 -35.27 5.24
CA ASN A 169 -23.11 -35.53 5.44
C ASN A 169 -23.79 -35.95 4.11
N GLN A 170 -23.49 -35.24 3.03
CA GLN A 170 -24.00 -35.57 1.69
C GLN A 170 -23.57 -36.97 1.24
N GLU A 171 -22.32 -37.37 1.51
CA GLU A 171 -21.83 -38.72 1.25
C GLU A 171 -22.55 -39.79 2.09
N ARG A 172 -22.83 -39.50 3.38
CA ARG A 172 -23.63 -40.40 4.22
C ARG A 172 -25.06 -40.55 3.70
N LEU A 173 -25.71 -39.47 3.30
CA LEU A 173 -27.08 -39.52 2.75
C LEU A 173 -27.16 -40.28 1.42
N ARG A 174 -26.07 -40.31 0.65
CA ARG A 174 -25.98 -41.12 -0.59
C ARG A 174 -25.82 -42.61 -0.31
N ASN A 175 -25.34 -42.99 0.88
CA ASN A 175 -25.16 -44.39 1.25
C ASN A 175 -26.50 -44.95 1.79
N PRO A 176 -27.15 -45.91 1.10
CA PRO A 176 -28.44 -46.45 1.53
C PRO A 176 -28.36 -47.18 2.88
N ASN A 177 -27.19 -47.68 3.27
CA ASN A 177 -26.93 -48.32 4.55
C ASN A 177 -26.64 -47.33 5.71
N ALA A 178 -26.64 -46.02 5.45
CA ALA A 178 -26.36 -45.02 6.49
C ALA A 178 -27.57 -44.66 7.34
N PHE A 179 -28.78 -45.04 6.90
CA PHE A 179 -30.01 -44.83 7.64
C PHE A 179 -30.27 -46.04 8.57
N PRO A 180 -30.72 -45.81 9.81
CA PRO A 180 -31.07 -46.90 10.71
C PRO A 180 -32.26 -47.69 10.11
N SER A 181 -32.10 -49.01 10.01
CA SER A 181 -33.20 -49.90 9.63
C SER A 181 -34.13 -50.13 10.81
N VAL A 182 -35.42 -50.27 10.54
CA VAL A 182 -36.42 -50.64 11.56
C VAL A 182 -36.07 -52.01 12.15
N PRO A 183 -36.09 -52.19 13.49
CA PRO A 183 -35.89 -53.48 14.14
C PRO A 183 -36.87 -54.53 13.63
N LYS A 184 -36.41 -55.76 13.39
CA LYS A 184 -37.20 -56.84 12.75
C LYS A 184 -37.85 -57.82 13.74
N ASP A 185 -37.72 -57.56 15.04
CA ASP A 185 -38.21 -58.47 16.08
C ASP A 185 -39.45 -57.88 16.76
N LEU A 186 -40.63 -58.22 16.23
CA LEU A 186 -41.97 -58.09 16.82
C LEU A 186 -42.81 -59.30 16.41
#